data_AF-A0A1C5RTP0-F1
#
_entry.id   AF-A0A1C5RTP0-F1
#
_cell.length_a   1.000
_cell.length_b   1.000
_cell.length_c   1.000
_cell.angle_alpha   90.00
_cell.angle_beta   90.00
_cell.angle_gamma   90.00
#
_symmetry.space_group_name_H-M   'P 1'
#
loop_
_entity.id
_entity.type
_entity.pdbx_description
1 polymer ?
#
loop_
_entity_poly.entity_id
_entity_poly.type
_entity_poly.pdbx_seq_one_letter_code
_entity_poly.pdbx_strand_id
1 'polypeptide(L)'
;MERKNCAERLKELLEYFGIKQNDLSKRTGIPKSAISMYIKGERVPKQNRISDIADAYNINEAWLMGFDVPMKRQISDRDIGNAFANDNLFDIIDNIPALSPHEKSHFTNYLQLLEINRKKADNYVEQLLSIQEMDKALELNAAHARTDIEVTEEMKKHDDDIMNDDSEWE
;
A
#
# COMPACT_ATOMS: atom_id res chain seq x y z
N MET A 1 30.65 18.83 -9.00
CA MET A 1 29.49 18.06 -9.51
C MET A 1 28.87 18.89 -10.60
N GLU A 2 28.85 18.38 -11.84
CA GLU A 2 28.32 19.11 -12.99
C GLU A 2 26.80 19.29 -12.81
N ARG A 3 26.30 20.52 -12.94
CA ARG A 3 24.87 20.81 -12.84
C ARG A 3 24.20 20.24 -14.09
N LYS A 4 23.38 19.20 -13.91
CA LYS A 4 22.68 18.59 -15.03
C LYS A 4 21.64 19.54 -15.60
N ASN A 5 21.55 19.62 -16.93
CA ASN A 5 20.56 20.45 -17.61
C ASN A 5 19.26 19.67 -17.90
N CYS A 6 18.20 20.37 -18.30
CA CYS A 6 16.90 19.75 -18.58
C CYS A 6 16.96 18.64 -19.66
N ALA A 7 17.84 18.80 -20.65
CA ALA A 7 18.01 17.82 -21.72
C ALA A 7 18.59 16.50 -21.19
N GLU A 8 19.56 16.57 -20.28
CA GLU A 8 20.13 15.40 -19.60
C GLU A 8 19.11 14.73 -18.69
N ARG A 9 18.33 15.50 -17.93
CA ARG A 9 17.24 14.99 -17.10
C ARG A 9 16.16 14.29 -17.93
N LEU A 10 15.87 14.77 -19.13
CA LEU A 10 14.97 14.08 -20.05
C LEU A 10 15.53 12.75 -20.54
N LYS A 11 16.84 12.64 -20.80
CA LYS A 11 17.47 11.37 -21.15
C LYS A 11 17.40 10.38 -19.98
N GLU A 12 17.74 10.86 -18.78
CA GLU A 12 17.61 10.08 -17.54
C GLU A 12 16.18 9.56 -17.33
N LEU A 13 15.18 10.41 -17.59
CA LEU A 13 13.78 10.02 -17.50
C LEU A 13 13.45 8.87 -18.47
N LEU A 14 13.87 8.99 -19.74
CA LEU A 14 13.62 7.95 -20.74
C LEU A 14 14.28 6.62 -20.35
N GLU A 15 15.52 6.67 -19.88
CA GLU A 15 16.28 5.49 -19.43
C GLU A 15 15.64 4.86 -18.18
N TYR A 16 15.32 5.66 -17.17
CA TYR A 16 14.71 5.21 -15.92
C TYR A 16 13.38 4.49 -16.13
N PHE A 17 12.53 5.00 -17.04
CA PHE A 17 11.24 4.39 -17.35
C PHE A 17 11.29 3.37 -18.49
N GLY A 18 12.44 3.20 -19.17
CA GLY A 18 12.57 2.29 -20.31
C GLY A 18 11.68 2.66 -21.51
N ILE A 19 11.42 3.95 -21.73
CA ILE A 19 10.49 4.45 -22.76
C ILE A 19 11.21 5.17 -23.90
N LYS A 20 10.55 5.26 -25.05
CA LYS A 20 11.05 6.02 -26.21
C LYS A 20 10.41 7.41 -26.26
N GLN A 21 11.02 8.31 -27.04
CA GLN A 21 10.48 9.66 -27.29
C GLN A 21 9.03 9.65 -27.83
N ASN A 22 8.68 8.62 -28.60
CA ASN A 22 7.32 8.41 -29.09
C ASN A 22 6.32 8.20 -27.96
N ASP A 23 6.71 7.46 -26.91
CA ASP A 23 5.84 7.13 -25.79
C ASP A 23 5.63 8.37 -24.92
N LEU A 24 6.71 9.12 -24.68
CA LEU A 24 6.66 10.43 -24.04
C LEU A 24 5.72 11.39 -24.79
N SER A 25 5.78 11.41 -26.13
CA SER A 25 4.90 12.21 -26.98
C SER A 25 3.43 11.83 -26.82
N LYS A 26 3.12 10.54 -26.87
CA LYS A 26 1.74 10.04 -26.72
C LYS A 26 1.16 10.35 -25.35
N ARG A 27 1.96 10.22 -24.28
CA ARG A 27 1.49 10.40 -22.91
C ARG A 27 1.31 11.87 -22.50
N THR A 28 2.15 12.76 -23.03
CA THR A 28 2.15 14.20 -22.68
C THR A 28 1.39 15.07 -23.69
N GLY A 29 1.04 14.53 -24.85
CA GLY A 29 0.48 15.31 -25.96
C GLY A 29 1.48 16.28 -26.61
N ILE A 30 2.75 16.27 -26.20
CA ILE A 30 3.79 17.11 -26.78
C ILE A 30 4.23 16.49 -28.12
N PRO A 31 4.29 17.27 -29.22
CA PRO A 31 4.77 16.75 -30.50
C PRO A 31 6.17 16.14 -30.38
N LYS A 32 6.38 14.98 -31.00
CA LYS A 32 7.68 14.28 -31.01
C LYS A 32 8.84 15.18 -31.47
N SER A 33 8.59 16.06 -32.44
CA SER A 33 9.58 17.03 -32.91
C SER A 33 10.08 17.96 -31.79
N ALA A 34 9.16 18.45 -30.95
CA ALA A 34 9.50 19.29 -29.81
C ALA A 34 10.27 18.49 -28.74
N ILE A 35 9.84 17.27 -28.42
CA ILE A 35 10.56 16.39 -27.48
C ILE A 35 11.99 16.12 -27.95
N SER A 36 12.18 15.86 -29.24
CA SER A 36 13.51 15.63 -29.82
C SER A 36 14.41 16.87 -29.65
N MET A 37 13.89 18.07 -29.92
CA MET A 37 14.62 19.33 -29.68
C MET A 37 14.96 19.52 -28.20
N TYR A 38 14.06 19.15 -27.28
CA TYR A 38 14.31 19.24 -25.84
C TYR A 38 15.44 18.31 -25.39
N ILE A 39 15.42 17.04 -25.83
CA ILE A 39 16.44 16.04 -25.48
C ILE A 39 17.82 16.38 -26.05
N LYS A 40 17.85 17.07 -27.20
CA LYS A 40 19.10 17.58 -27.78
C LYS A 40 19.60 18.86 -27.13
N GLY A 41 18.78 19.52 -26.31
CA GLY A 41 19.10 20.82 -25.71
C GLY A 41 19.00 22.00 -26.69
N GLU A 42 18.47 21.79 -27.90
CA GLU A 42 18.24 22.85 -28.90
C GLU A 42 17.15 23.83 -28.45
N ARG A 43 16.23 23.35 -27.59
CA ARG A 43 15.15 24.15 -27.04
C ARG A 43 14.86 23.76 -25.59
N VAL A 44 14.59 24.74 -24.74
CA VAL A 44 14.14 24.51 -23.36
C VAL A 44 12.61 24.42 -23.33
N PRO A 45 12.01 23.40 -22.67
CA PRO A 45 10.56 23.34 -22.51
C PRO A 45 10.05 24.54 -21.70
N LYS A 46 8.90 25.09 -22.08
CA LYS A 46 8.20 26.10 -21.27
C LYS A 46 7.57 25.45 -20.04
N GLN A 47 7.25 26.25 -19.02
CA GLN A 47 6.68 25.77 -17.76
C GLN A 47 5.49 24.81 -17.94
N ASN A 48 4.55 25.13 -18.84
CA ASN A 48 3.41 24.25 -19.12
C ASN A 48 3.85 22.86 -19.62
N ARG A 49 4.87 22.79 -20.48
CA ARG A 49 5.40 21.52 -20.99
C ARG A 49 6.21 20.76 -19.95
N ILE A 50 6.89 21.47 -19.05
CA ILE A 50 7.56 20.86 -17.89
C ILE A 50 6.50 20.20 -17.00
N SER A 51 5.40 20.91 -16.71
CA SER A 51 4.27 20.37 -15.94
C SER A 51 3.62 19.18 -16.65
N ASP A 52 3.33 19.26 -17.96
CA ASP A 52 2.77 18.12 -18.73
C ASP A 52 3.62 16.84 -18.57
N ILE A 53 4.95 16.97 -18.65
CA ILE A 53 5.90 15.85 -18.49
C ILE A 53 5.95 15.39 -17.03
N ALA A 54 5.97 16.32 -16.09
CA ALA A 54 6.06 16.04 -14.67
C ALA A 54 4.83 15.27 -14.15
N ASP A 55 3.64 15.71 -14.55
CA ASP A 55 2.37 15.07 -14.21
C ASP A 55 2.25 13.70 -14.87
N ALA A 56 2.63 13.57 -16.14
CA ALA A 56 2.57 12.31 -16.86
C ALA A 56 3.42 11.19 -16.20
N TYR A 57 4.54 11.53 -15.55
CA TYR A 57 5.45 10.54 -14.96
C TYR A 57 5.56 10.61 -13.43
N ASN A 58 4.75 11.46 -12.81
CA ASN A 58 4.77 11.77 -11.38
C ASN A 58 6.20 12.06 -10.87
N ILE A 59 6.84 13.06 -11.49
CA ILE A 59 8.20 13.51 -11.16
C ILE A 59 8.21 14.99 -10.76
N ASN A 60 9.29 15.42 -10.12
CA ASN A 60 9.47 16.79 -9.68
C ASN A 60 9.90 17.69 -10.85
N GLU A 61 9.18 18.79 -11.06
CA GLU A 61 9.46 19.81 -12.08
C GLU A 61 10.84 20.43 -11.88
N ALA A 62 11.23 20.69 -10.63
CA ALA A 62 12.54 21.24 -10.31
C ALA A 62 13.66 20.23 -10.62
N TRP A 63 13.45 18.94 -10.35
CA TRP A 63 14.40 17.93 -10.81
C TRP A 63 14.56 17.95 -12.33
N LEU A 64 13.44 18.01 -13.06
CA LEU A 64 13.42 18.07 -14.53
C LEU A 64 14.08 19.35 -15.07
N MET A 65 14.01 20.45 -14.32
CA MET A 65 14.70 21.71 -14.62
C MET A 65 16.21 21.68 -14.30
N GLY A 66 16.73 20.59 -13.72
CA GLY A 66 18.15 20.45 -13.39
C GLY A 66 18.54 20.92 -11.99
N PHE A 67 17.57 21.11 -11.09
CA PHE A 67 17.86 21.30 -9.67
C PHE A 67 18.28 19.98 -9.01
N ASP A 68 19.01 20.09 -7.90
CA ASP A 68 19.43 18.96 -7.08
C ASP A 68 18.35 18.62 -6.06
N VAL A 69 17.29 17.97 -6.54
CA VAL A 69 16.16 17.48 -5.74
C VAL A 69 15.81 16.05 -6.21
N PRO A 70 15.04 15.26 -5.44
CA PRO A 70 14.65 13.92 -5.88
C PRO A 70 13.83 13.93 -7.19
N MET A 71 14.05 12.92 -8.04
CA MET A 71 13.32 12.75 -9.31
C MET A 71 11.83 12.57 -9.08
N LYS A 72 11.45 11.65 -8.20
CA LYS A 72 10.05 11.40 -7.87
C LYS A 72 9.52 12.51 -6.98
N ARG A 73 8.26 12.89 -7.19
CA ARG A 73 7.56 13.72 -6.21
C ARG A 73 7.55 12.96 -4.89
N GLN A 74 8.14 13.57 -3.86
CA GLN A 74 7.95 13.12 -2.49
C GLN A 74 6.48 13.40 -2.18
N ILE A 75 5.65 12.36 -2.22
CA ILE A 75 4.24 12.49 -1.87
C ILE A 75 4.24 12.90 -0.40
N SER A 76 3.89 14.14 -0.11
CA SER A 76 3.74 14.54 1.28
C SER A 76 2.41 14.00 1.79
N ASP A 77 2.34 13.75 3.09
CA ASP A 77 1.12 13.36 3.79
C ASP A 77 -0.08 14.31 3.49
N ARG A 78 0.18 15.58 3.13
CA ARG A 78 -0.85 16.53 2.67
C ARG A 78 -1.35 16.27 1.24
N ASP A 79 -0.50 15.77 0.35
CA ASP A 79 -0.86 15.47 -1.04
C ASP A 79 -1.79 14.26 -1.12
N ILE A 80 -1.65 13.33 -0.17
CA ILE A 80 -2.55 12.18 -0.01
C ILE A 80 -3.94 12.64 0.46
N GLY A 81 -3.99 13.58 1.42
CA GLY A 81 -5.25 14.18 1.87
C GLY A 81 -6.03 14.84 0.73
N ASN A 82 -5.34 15.47 -0.23
CA ASN A 82 -5.97 16.08 -1.40
C ASN A 82 -6.38 15.08 -2.49
N ALA A 83 -5.69 13.93 -2.63
CA ALA A 83 -6.09 12.89 -3.58
C ALA A 83 -7.44 12.23 -3.19
N PHE A 84 -7.71 12.13 -1.89
CA PHE A 84 -8.93 11.58 -1.32
C PHE A 84 -10.04 12.61 -1.07
N ALA A 85 -9.75 13.91 -1.24
CA ALA A 85 -10.76 14.97 -1.24
C ALA A 85 -11.58 15.04 -2.55
N ASN A 86 -11.56 13.99 -3.38
CA ASN A 86 -12.55 13.82 -4.42
C ASN A 86 -13.81 13.25 -3.79
N ASP A 87 -14.87 14.06 -3.68
CA ASP A 87 -16.19 13.67 -3.17
C ASP A 87 -16.68 12.33 -3.74
N ASN A 88 -16.33 12.04 -5.00
CA ASN A 88 -16.64 10.79 -5.69
C ASN A 88 -16.15 9.52 -4.98
N LEU A 89 -15.05 9.52 -4.21
CA LEU A 89 -14.55 8.28 -3.61
C LEU A 89 -15.38 7.85 -2.39
N PHE A 90 -15.80 8.81 -1.56
CA PHE A 90 -16.69 8.52 -0.43
C PHE A 90 -18.02 8.00 -0.92
N ASP A 91 -18.58 8.61 -1.98
CA ASP A 91 -19.79 8.13 -2.64
C ASP A 91 -19.62 6.71 -3.18
N ILE A 92 -18.46 6.38 -3.78
CA ILE A 92 -18.20 5.01 -4.26
C ILE A 92 -18.18 4.02 -3.09
N ILE A 93 -17.48 4.35 -1.99
CA ILE A 93 -17.36 3.48 -0.81
C ILE A 93 -18.74 3.25 -0.18
N ASP A 94 -19.56 4.30 -0.04
CA ASP A 94 -20.90 4.23 0.54
C ASP A 94 -21.85 3.35 -0.28
N ASN A 95 -21.66 3.32 -1.60
CA ASN A 95 -22.48 2.52 -2.51
C ASN A 95 -22.03 1.05 -2.65
N ILE A 96 -20.96 0.59 -1.98
CA ILE A 96 -20.56 -0.83 -2.02
C ILE A 96 -21.55 -1.66 -1.19
N PRO A 97 -22.37 -2.54 -1.80
CA PRO A 97 -23.40 -3.28 -1.06
C PRO A 97 -22.82 -4.43 -0.22
N ALA A 98 -21.62 -4.90 -0.56
CA ALA A 98 -20.95 -6.01 0.12
C ALA A 98 -20.34 -5.63 1.48
N LEU A 99 -20.19 -4.32 1.76
CA LEU A 99 -19.61 -3.84 3.00
C LEU A 99 -20.70 -3.32 3.94
N SER A 100 -20.60 -3.72 5.20
CA SER A 100 -21.39 -3.15 6.29
C SER A 100 -21.03 -1.67 6.51
N PRO A 101 -21.92 -0.89 7.16
CA PRO A 101 -21.63 0.49 7.54
C PRO A 101 -20.34 0.63 8.36
N HIS A 102 -20.04 -0.36 9.21
CA HIS A 102 -18.84 -0.36 10.04
C HIS A 102 -17.58 -0.55 9.20
N GLU A 103 -17.58 -1.50 8.26
CA GLU A 103 -16.43 -1.74 7.37
C GLU A 103 -16.16 -0.55 6.46
N LYS A 104 -17.21 0.10 5.94
CA LYS A 104 -17.10 1.35 5.17
C LYS A 104 -16.45 2.45 6.00
N SER A 105 -16.93 2.65 7.22
CA SER A 105 -16.37 3.62 8.15
C SER A 105 -14.90 3.33 8.46
N HIS A 106 -14.55 2.06 8.70
CA HIS A 106 -13.16 1.66 8.95
C HIS A 106 -12.25 1.97 7.77
N PHE A 107 -12.69 1.65 6.55
CA PHE A 107 -11.94 1.91 5.33
C PHE A 107 -11.77 3.43 5.10
N THR A 108 -12.83 4.21 5.27
CA THR A 108 -12.79 5.67 5.22
C THR A 108 -11.80 6.27 6.23
N ASN A 109 -11.86 5.84 7.49
CA ASN A 109 -10.94 6.31 8.53
C ASN A 109 -9.49 5.95 8.20
N TYR A 110 -9.25 4.73 7.71
CA TYR A 110 -7.92 4.29 7.27
C TYR A 110 -7.37 5.17 6.13
N LEU A 111 -8.20 5.51 5.13
CA LEU A 111 -7.80 6.38 4.02
C LEU A 111 -7.50 7.81 4.46
N GLN A 112 -8.18 8.32 5.50
CA GLN A 112 -7.92 9.63 6.10
C GLN A 112 -6.60 9.69 6.90
N LEU A 113 -6.07 8.55 7.37
CA LEU A 113 -4.80 8.53 8.10
C LEU A 113 -3.61 8.89 7.20
N LEU A 114 -2.57 9.46 7.82
CA LEU A 114 -1.28 9.70 7.18
C LEU A 114 -0.59 8.38 6.80
N GLU A 115 0.34 8.39 5.82
CA GLU A 115 0.98 7.16 5.35
C GLU A 115 1.71 6.43 6.48
N ILE A 116 2.39 7.18 7.35
CA ILE A 116 3.08 6.66 8.52
C ILE A 116 2.11 5.93 9.46
N ASN A 117 0.90 6.48 9.63
CA ASN A 117 -0.10 5.91 10.53
C ASN A 117 -0.84 4.72 9.88
N ARG A 118 -1.02 4.74 8.55
CA ARG A 118 -1.53 3.58 7.81
C ARG A 118 -0.58 2.38 7.93
N LYS A 119 0.73 2.58 7.73
CA LYS A 119 1.73 1.52 7.93
C LYS A 119 1.70 0.92 9.34
N LYS A 120 1.43 1.74 10.36
CA LYS A 120 1.24 1.26 11.73
C LYS A 120 -0.04 0.43 11.84
N ALA A 121 -1.15 0.91 11.29
CA ALA A 121 -2.41 0.18 11.27
C ALA A 121 -2.26 -1.18 10.57
N ASP A 122 -1.58 -1.23 9.42
CA ASP A 122 -1.28 -2.47 8.70
C ASP A 122 -0.51 -3.46 9.59
N ASN A 123 0.55 -2.99 10.25
CA ASN A 123 1.34 -3.81 11.15
C ASN A 123 0.49 -4.38 12.31
N TYR A 124 -0.34 -3.56 12.95
CA TYR A 124 -1.20 -4.03 14.03
C TYR A 124 -2.21 -5.08 13.55
N VAL A 125 -2.79 -4.90 12.35
CA VAL A 125 -3.71 -5.88 11.76
C VAL A 125 -2.99 -7.20 11.49
N GLU A 126 -1.80 -7.17 10.90
CA GLU A 126 -0.97 -8.36 10.67
C GLU A 126 -0.62 -9.08 11.98
N GLN A 127 -0.25 -8.34 13.01
CA GLN A 127 0.04 -8.90 14.33
C GLN A 127 -1.19 -9.60 14.92
N LEU A 128 -2.37 -8.97 14.86
CA LEU A 128 -3.61 -9.55 15.38
C LEU A 128 -4.02 -10.82 14.61
N LEU A 129 -3.86 -10.82 13.29
CA LEU A 129 -4.10 -12.01 12.46
C LEU A 129 -3.15 -13.15 12.82
N SER A 130 -1.87 -12.85 13.02
CA SER A 130 -0.88 -13.86 13.45
C SER A 130 -1.24 -14.46 14.81
N ILE A 131 -1.68 -13.65 15.77
CA ILE A 131 -2.15 -14.13 17.08
C ILE A 131 -3.36 -15.05 16.92
N GLN A 132 -4.35 -14.64 16.11
CA GLN A 132 -5.56 -15.44 15.87
C GLN A 132 -5.24 -16.81 15.25
N GLU A 133 -4.28 -16.88 14.32
CA GLU A 133 -3.85 -18.13 13.72
C GLU A 133 -3.12 -19.04 14.71
N MET A 134 -2.27 -18.46 15.58
CA MET A 134 -1.58 -19.20 16.64
C MET A 134 -2.58 -19.80 17.65
N ASP A 135 -3.56 -19.03 18.10
CA ASP A 135 -4.55 -19.49 19.07
C ASP A 135 -5.37 -20.66 18.51
N LYS A 136 -5.80 -20.55 17.25
CA LYS A 136 -6.51 -21.63 16.56
C LYS A 136 -5.66 -22.90 16.46
N ALA A 137 -4.36 -22.78 16.22
CA ALA A 137 -3.45 -23.92 16.17
C ALA A 137 -3.26 -24.58 17.55
N LEU A 138 -3.21 -23.80 18.63
CA LEU A 138 -3.11 -24.32 20.00
C LEU A 138 -4.38 -25.08 20.42
N GLU A 139 -5.57 -24.55 20.11
CA GLU A 139 -6.84 -25.24 20.39
C GLU A 139 -6.93 -26.61 19.69
N LEU A 140 -6.54 -26.68 18.41
CA LEU A 140 -6.48 -27.93 17.66
C LEU A 140 -5.52 -28.94 18.30
N ASN A 141 -4.37 -28.49 18.79
CA ASN A 141 -3.38 -29.37 19.44
C ASN A 141 -3.87 -29.90 20.80
N ALA A 142 -4.59 -29.09 21.58
CA ALA A 142 -5.16 -29.50 22.86
C ALA A 142 -6.35 -30.48 22.71
N ALA A 143 -7.04 -30.48 21.56
CA ALA A 143 -8.20 -31.32 21.30
C ALA A 143 -7.87 -32.74 20.81
N HIS A 144 -6.60 -33.10 20.63
CA HIS A 144 -6.25 -34.48 20.29
C HIS A 144 -6.33 -35.37 21.54
N ALA A 145 -7.35 -36.23 21.60
CA ALA A 145 -7.35 -37.36 22.52
C ALA A 145 -6.10 -38.21 22.27
N ARG A 146 -5.46 -38.68 23.33
CA ARG A 146 -4.32 -39.61 23.27
C ARG A 146 -4.65 -40.78 22.34
N THR A 147 -4.02 -40.83 21.17
CA THR A 147 -4.26 -41.87 20.16
C THR A 147 -3.50 -43.17 20.45
N ASP A 148 -2.65 -43.16 21.49
CA ASP A 148 -1.82 -44.28 21.92
C ASP A 148 -2.53 -45.24 22.90
N ILE A 149 -3.74 -44.92 23.35
CA ILE A 149 -4.52 -45.73 24.30
C ILE A 149 -5.97 -45.79 23.81
N GLU A 150 -6.55 -46.99 23.72
CA GLU A 150 -8.01 -47.14 23.53
C GLU A 150 -8.71 -46.70 24.81
N VAL A 151 -9.37 -45.53 24.78
CA VAL A 151 -10.16 -45.03 25.90
C VAL A 151 -11.43 -45.87 26.02
N THR A 152 -11.48 -46.78 27.00
CA THR A 152 -12.68 -47.58 27.27
C THR A 152 -13.69 -46.78 28.09
N GLU A 153 -14.96 -47.20 28.04
CA GLU A 153 -16.04 -46.54 28.79
C GLU A 153 -15.86 -46.69 30.30
N GLU A 154 -15.16 -47.73 30.80
CA GLU A 154 -14.84 -47.84 32.22
C GLU A 154 -13.82 -46.80 32.68
N MET A 155 -12.85 -46.44 31.84
CA MET A 155 -11.85 -45.42 32.16
C MET A 155 -12.50 -44.03 32.29
N LYS A 156 -13.42 -43.69 31.37
CA LYS A 156 -14.19 -42.44 31.46
C LYS A 156 -15.01 -42.37 32.75
N LYS A 157 -15.71 -43.47 33.07
CA LYS A 157 -16.54 -43.54 34.26
C LYS A 157 -15.72 -43.40 35.55
N HIS A 158 -14.55 -44.04 35.59
CA HIS A 158 -13.63 -43.91 36.72
C HIS A 158 -13.14 -42.47 36.90
N ASP A 159 -12.78 -41.80 35.81
CA ASP A 159 -12.35 -40.39 35.86
C ASP A 159 -13.50 -39.47 36.29
N ASP A 160 -14.72 -39.70 35.79
CA ASP A 160 -15.92 -38.95 36.20
C ASP A 160 -16.28 -39.19 37.67
N ASP A 161 -16.12 -40.41 38.18
CA ASP A 161 -16.39 -40.76 39.57
C ASP A 161 -15.39 -40.06 40.52
N ILE A 162 -14.11 -39.92 40.13
CA ILE A 162 -13.10 -39.16 40.90
C ILE A 162 -13.37 -37.66 40.86
N MET A 163 -13.76 -37.12 39.70
CA MET A 163 -14.01 -35.68 39.54
C MET A 163 -15.25 -35.20 40.28
N ASN A 164 -16.19 -36.11 40.60
CA ASN A 164 -17.41 -35.81 41.34
C ASN A 164 -17.36 -36.29 42.81
N ASP A 165 -16.22 -36.79 43.28
CA ASP A 165 -16.01 -37.13 44.68
C ASP A 165 -15.37 -35.95 45.43
N ASP A 166 -16.21 -35.17 46.12
CA ASP A 166 -15.81 -34.00 46.90
C ASP A 166 -14.79 -34.31 48.01
N SER A 167 -14.62 -35.59 48.41
CA SER A 167 -13.66 -35.99 49.44
C SER A 167 -12.18 -36.02 48.98
N GLU A 168 -11.95 -36.04 47.66
CA GLU A 168 -10.61 -36.02 47.06
C GLU A 168 -10.07 -34.59 46.84
N TRP A 169 -10.85 -33.55 47.20
CA TRP A 169 -10.52 -32.14 46.94
C TRP A 169 -10.38 -31.26 48.20
N GLU A 170 -10.30 -31.85 49.40
CA GLU A 170 -10.01 -31.13 50.67
C GLU A 170 -8.52 -30.84 50.90
#